data_AF-A0A838AEB1-F1
#
_entry.id   AF-A0A838AEB1-F1
#
_cell.length_a   1.000
_cell.length_b   1.000
_cell.length_c   1.000
_cell.angle_alpha   90.00
_cell.angle_beta   90.00
_cell.angle_gamma   90.00
#
_symmetry.space_group_name_H-M   'P 1'
#
loop_
_entity.id
_entity.type
_entity.pdbx_description
1 polymer ?
#
loop_
_entity_poly.entity_id
_entity_poly.type
_entity_poly.pdbx_seq_one_letter_code
_entity_poly.pdbx_strand_id
1 'polypeptide(L)'
;MVECEDRIGTDPPADDLAVVSGVAALPDAGTSGPLQAVPRVNGLRLRYFAKRGLVAGSDRTIDLVVPPEERHRLAITWGSPGRLTWHLRVSCHAADATWLTFAGGYVTTRRGCVSLIVRADGRQERARIGVGARCVEE
;
A
#
# COMPACT_ATOMS: atom_id res chain seq x y z
N MET A 1 -8.17 -6.18 7.42
CA MET A 1 -7.39 -5.77 8.60
C MET A 1 -6.11 -6.58 8.56
N VAL A 2 -5.03 -6.02 9.09
CA VAL A 2 -3.72 -6.67 9.22
C VAL A 2 -3.30 -6.49 10.68
N GLU A 3 -2.92 -7.61 11.29
CA GLU A 3 -2.57 -7.73 12.71
C GLU A 3 -1.07 -8.03 12.88
N CYS A 4 -0.56 -8.06 14.11
CA CYS A 4 0.88 -8.30 14.34
C CYS A 4 1.38 -9.66 13.86
N GLU A 5 0.51 -10.68 13.79
CA GLU A 5 0.85 -12.01 13.27
C GLU A 5 1.16 -12.02 11.77
N ASP A 6 0.67 -11.02 11.02
CA ASP A 6 0.93 -10.85 9.59
C ASP A 6 2.32 -10.24 9.31
N ARG A 7 3.04 -9.81 10.35
CA ARG A 7 4.33 -9.13 10.25
C ARG A 7 5.38 -10.07 9.66
N ILE A 8 6.09 -9.59 8.65
CA ILE A 8 7.21 -10.32 8.02
C ILE A 8 8.58 -9.70 8.32
N GLY A 9 8.63 -8.55 8.98
CA GLY A 9 9.88 -7.87 9.34
C GLY A 9 9.64 -6.57 10.10
N THR A 10 10.74 -5.95 10.55
CA THR A 10 10.75 -4.71 11.33
C THR A 10 11.71 -3.66 10.77
N ASP A 11 12.22 -3.89 9.56
CA ASP A 11 13.16 -3.01 8.90
C ASP A 11 12.54 -1.61 8.64
N PRO A 12 13.36 -0.55 8.68
CA PRO A 12 12.91 0.78 8.31
C PRO A 12 12.54 0.86 6.81
N PRO A 13 11.83 1.91 6.39
CA PRO A 13 11.56 2.16 4.98
C PRO A 13 12.84 2.22 4.15
N ALA A 14 12.84 1.57 2.99
CA ALA A 14 13.89 1.73 2.00
C ALA A 14 13.86 3.14 1.38
N ASP A 15 14.99 3.60 0.83
CA ASP A 15 15.16 4.95 0.27
C ASP A 15 14.20 5.29 -0.89
N ASP A 16 13.66 4.27 -1.55
CA ASP A 16 12.68 4.41 -2.63
C ASP A 16 11.23 4.52 -2.12
N LEU A 17 11.00 4.63 -0.80
CA LEU A 17 9.69 4.84 -0.19
C LEU A 17 9.59 6.25 0.41
N ALA A 18 8.48 6.93 0.17
CA ALA A 18 8.13 8.15 0.88
C ALA A 18 7.37 7.82 2.16
N VAL A 19 7.73 8.46 3.27
CA VAL A 19 6.97 8.38 4.52
C VAL A 19 5.77 9.33 4.43
N VAL A 20 4.59 8.75 4.29
CA VAL A 20 3.31 9.43 4.14
C VAL A 20 2.66 9.60 5.52
N SER A 21 2.25 10.82 5.84
CA SER A 21 1.68 11.21 7.13
C SER A 21 2.55 10.90 8.35
N GLY A 22 3.83 10.58 8.17
CA GLY A 22 4.75 10.17 9.23
C GLY A 22 4.54 8.73 9.74
N VAL A 23 3.63 7.96 9.14
CA VAL A 23 3.12 6.71 9.74
C VAL A 23 3.15 5.50 8.81
N ALA A 24 3.21 5.71 7.50
CA ALA A 24 3.34 4.60 6.55
C ALA A 24 4.30 5.00 5.44
N ALA A 25 5.17 4.08 5.04
CA ALA A 25 6.03 4.30 3.89
C ALA A 25 5.48 3.56 2.68
N LEU A 26 5.21 4.33 1.62
CA LEU A 26 4.62 3.86 0.37
C LEU A 26 5.47 4.33 -0.81
N PRO A 27 5.43 3.63 -1.95
CA PRO A 27 5.96 4.19 -3.18
C PRO A 27 5.24 5.49 -3.48
N ASP A 28 5.98 6.52 -3.85
CA ASP A 28 5.42 7.79 -4.30
C ASP A 28 5.98 8.11 -5.69
N ALA A 29 5.16 8.70 -6.55
CA ALA A 29 5.51 9.04 -7.91
C ALA A 29 6.73 9.97 -8.02
N GLY A 30 6.99 10.80 -7.01
CA GLY A 30 8.12 11.72 -6.97
C GLY A 30 9.45 11.06 -6.59
N THR A 31 9.42 9.93 -5.89
CA THR A 31 10.63 9.26 -5.36
C THR A 31 10.84 7.86 -5.93
N SER A 32 9.78 7.19 -6.37
CA SER A 32 9.80 5.80 -6.84
C SER A 32 9.52 5.69 -8.34
N GLY A 33 10.24 4.76 -8.99
CA GLY A 33 9.84 4.27 -10.30
C GLY A 33 8.51 3.49 -10.26
N PRO A 34 7.92 3.15 -11.43
CA PRO A 34 6.69 2.38 -11.46
C PRO A 34 6.94 0.95 -10.95
N LEU A 35 6.01 0.46 -10.13
CA LEU A 35 6.05 -0.91 -9.63
C LEU A 35 5.91 -1.91 -10.78
N GLN A 36 6.65 -3.01 -10.70
CA GLN A 36 6.48 -4.16 -11.60
C GLN A 36 5.07 -4.75 -11.43
N ALA A 37 4.30 -4.81 -12.52
CA ALA A 37 2.91 -5.28 -12.53
C ALA A 37 2.75 -6.50 -13.47
N VAL A 38 2.46 -7.66 -12.89
CA VAL A 38 2.30 -8.93 -13.59
C VAL A 38 0.83 -9.28 -13.80
N PRO A 39 0.44 -9.93 -14.91
CA PRO A 39 -0.90 -10.44 -15.09
C PRO A 39 -1.27 -11.48 -14.01
N ARG A 40 -2.51 -11.44 -13.52
CA ARG A 40 -3.06 -12.44 -12.62
C ARG A 40 -3.72 -13.56 -13.41
N VAL A 41 -3.39 -14.80 -13.09
CA VAL A 41 -4.11 -15.97 -13.60
C VAL A 41 -5.56 -15.90 -13.09
N ASN A 42 -6.54 -15.91 -14.00
CA ASN A 42 -7.99 -15.82 -13.75
C ASN A 42 -8.55 -14.44 -13.27
N GLY A 43 -7.81 -13.34 -13.43
CA GLY A 43 -8.28 -12.00 -13.04
C GLY A 43 -9.24 -11.35 -14.05
N LEU A 44 -10.52 -11.76 -14.09
CA LEU A 44 -11.50 -11.24 -15.07
C LEU A 44 -11.74 -9.71 -14.97
N ARG A 45 -11.61 -9.12 -13.78
CA ARG A 45 -11.74 -7.65 -13.57
C ARG A 45 -10.42 -7.01 -13.15
N LEU A 46 -9.83 -7.44 -12.04
CA LEU A 46 -8.52 -6.95 -11.58
C LEU A 46 -7.40 -7.81 -12.17
N ARG A 47 -6.84 -7.34 -13.28
CA ARG A 47 -5.95 -8.09 -14.19
C ARG A 47 -4.50 -8.12 -13.76
N TYR A 48 -4.03 -7.12 -13.03
CA TYR A 48 -2.61 -6.98 -12.70
C TYR A 48 -2.39 -7.02 -11.19
N PHE A 49 -1.27 -7.60 -10.76
CA PHE A 49 -0.77 -7.54 -9.40
C PHE A 49 0.62 -6.90 -9.40
N ALA A 50 0.82 -5.92 -8.53
CA ALA A 50 2.13 -5.35 -8.24
C ALA A 50 2.47 -5.59 -6.77
N LYS A 51 3.48 -6.43 -6.52
CA LYS A 51 3.97 -6.76 -5.18
C LYS A 51 4.71 -5.56 -4.61
N ARG A 52 4.37 -5.18 -3.38
CA ARG A 52 5.14 -4.21 -2.60
C ARG A 52 4.88 -4.41 -1.11
N GLY A 53 5.94 -4.46 -0.30
CA GLY A 53 5.81 -4.45 1.15
C GLY A 53 5.16 -3.16 1.63
N LEU A 54 4.28 -3.26 2.61
CA LEU A 54 3.80 -2.09 3.37
C LEU A 54 4.69 -1.95 4.59
N VAL A 55 5.31 -0.78 4.76
CA VAL A 55 6.03 -0.43 5.98
C VAL A 55 5.15 0.53 6.78
N ALA A 56 4.72 0.12 7.96
CA ALA A 56 3.81 0.88 8.83
C ALA A 56 4.49 1.16 10.16
N GLY A 57 4.22 2.33 10.75
CA GLY A 57 4.64 2.67 12.10
C GLY A 57 4.01 1.71 13.11
N SER A 58 4.74 1.40 14.17
CA SER A 58 4.39 0.36 15.15
C SER A 58 3.58 0.86 16.36
N ASP A 59 3.26 2.14 16.43
CA ASP A 59 2.75 2.77 17.66
C ASP A 59 1.33 3.32 17.51
N ARG A 60 0.74 3.26 16.32
CA ARG A 60 -0.64 3.75 16.07
C ARG A 60 -1.37 2.95 15.00
N THR A 61 -2.70 3.02 15.03
CA THR A 61 -3.55 2.42 14.00
C THR A 61 -3.49 3.26 12.73
N ILE A 62 -3.31 2.58 11.59
CA ILE A 62 -3.25 3.23 10.27
C ILE A 62 -4.32 2.63 9.38
N ASP A 63 -5.04 3.49 8.66
CA ASP A 63 -6.02 3.09 7.65
C ASP A 63 -5.49 3.46 6.25
N LEU A 64 -5.33 2.45 5.39
CA LEU A 64 -5.09 2.62 3.95
C LEU A 64 -6.42 2.57 3.22
N VAL A 65 -6.74 3.63 2.49
CA VAL A 65 -8.05 3.80 1.85
C VAL A 65 -7.88 4.05 0.36
N VAL A 66 -8.49 3.19 -0.45
CA VAL A 66 -8.67 3.41 -1.89
C VAL A 66 -9.76 4.49 -2.05
N PRO A 67 -9.42 5.66 -2.65
CA PRO A 67 -10.37 6.73 -2.89
C PRO A 67 -11.58 6.22 -3.69
N PRO A 68 -12.81 6.73 -3.47
CA PRO A 68 -14.00 6.30 -4.19
C PRO A 68 -13.84 6.28 -5.71
N GLU A 69 -13.17 7.28 -6.27
CA GLU A 69 -12.87 7.42 -7.69
C GLU A 69 -11.96 6.31 -8.24
N GLU A 70 -11.18 5.64 -7.39
CA GLU A 70 -10.25 4.57 -7.76
C GLU A 70 -10.84 3.16 -7.63
N ARG A 71 -11.92 2.97 -6.86
CA ARG A 71 -12.44 1.64 -6.47
C ARG A 71 -12.85 0.76 -7.66
N HIS A 72 -13.21 1.39 -8.78
CA HIS A 72 -13.54 0.69 -10.01
C HIS A 72 -12.31 0.06 -10.70
N ARG A 73 -11.09 0.51 -10.37
CA ARG A 73 -9.84 0.09 -11.02
C ARG A 73 -8.73 -0.38 -10.08
N LEU A 74 -8.84 -0.11 -8.78
CA LEU A 74 -7.85 -0.45 -7.76
C LEU A 74 -8.50 -1.19 -6.59
N ALA A 75 -7.84 -2.25 -6.15
CA ALA A 75 -7.96 -2.82 -4.82
C ALA A 75 -6.56 -3.04 -4.23
N ILE A 76 -6.48 -3.16 -2.91
CA ILE A 76 -5.24 -3.41 -2.19
C ILE A 76 -5.33 -4.71 -1.39
N THR A 77 -4.18 -5.27 -1.05
CA THR A 77 -4.09 -6.46 -0.20
C THR A 77 -2.77 -6.47 0.56
N TRP A 78 -2.82 -6.63 1.87
CA TRP A 78 -1.66 -6.95 2.72
C TRP A 78 -2.12 -7.92 3.80
N GLY A 79 -1.17 -8.67 4.36
CA GLY A 79 -1.41 -9.73 5.34
C GLY A 79 -1.22 -11.13 4.80
N SER A 80 -1.35 -12.13 5.67
CA SER A 80 -1.13 -13.54 5.37
C SER A 80 -2.22 -14.43 6.01
N PRO A 81 -3.26 -14.83 5.25
CA PRO A 81 -3.49 -14.54 3.84
C PRO A 81 -4.12 -13.16 3.61
N GLY A 82 -3.54 -12.37 2.70
CA GLY A 82 -4.05 -11.06 2.34
C GLY A 82 -5.38 -11.11 1.57
N ARG A 83 -6.36 -10.29 1.97
CA ARG A 83 -7.66 -10.14 1.29
C ARG A 83 -7.71 -8.87 0.46
N LEU A 84 -8.35 -8.94 -0.71
CA LEU A 84 -8.63 -7.75 -1.52
C LEU A 84 -9.62 -6.85 -0.77
N THR A 85 -9.27 -5.57 -0.65
CA THR A 85 -10.11 -4.56 0.00
C THR A 85 -9.89 -3.18 -0.62
N TRP A 86 -10.83 -2.26 -0.38
CA TRP A 86 -10.65 -0.82 -0.60
C TRP A 86 -10.30 -0.06 0.67
N HIS A 87 -10.35 -0.73 1.81
CA HIS A 87 -10.01 -0.16 3.11
C HIS A 87 -9.29 -1.22 3.93
N LEU A 88 -8.02 -0.99 4.19
CA LEU A 88 -7.20 -1.82 5.04
C LEU A 88 -6.83 -1.08 6.31
N ARG A 89 -7.24 -1.62 7.45
CA ARG A 89 -6.75 -1.21 8.77
C ARG A 89 -5.52 -2.03 9.16
N VAL A 90 -4.45 -1.36 9.58
CA VAL A 90 -3.29 -1.94 10.26
C VAL A 90 -3.45 -1.67 11.75
N SER A 91 -3.71 -2.72 12.51
CA SER A 91 -3.89 -2.69 13.96
C SER A 91 -2.81 -3.56 14.59
N CYS A 92 -1.57 -3.12 14.49
CA CYS A 92 -0.45 -3.77 15.15
C CYS A 92 0.36 -2.77 15.94
N HIS A 93 0.52 -3.04 17.23
CA HIS A 93 1.38 -2.28 18.10
C HIS A 93 2.54 -3.14 18.57
N ALA A 94 3.78 -2.66 18.40
CA ALA A 94 4.98 -3.39 18.77
C ALA A 94 5.96 -2.47 19.51
N ALA A 95 6.19 -2.74 20.80
CA ALA A 95 7.06 -1.91 21.64
C ALA A 95 8.56 -2.09 21.32
N ASP A 96 8.93 -3.19 20.66
CA ASP A 96 10.29 -3.59 20.31
C ASP A 96 10.75 -3.07 18.94
N ALA A 97 9.88 -2.42 18.17
CA ALA A 97 10.17 -1.95 16.82
C ALA A 97 9.56 -0.57 16.57
N THR A 98 10.12 0.22 15.66
CA THR A 98 9.52 1.47 15.17
C THR A 98 8.69 1.27 13.91
N TRP A 99 9.08 0.27 13.11
CA TRP A 99 8.48 -0.04 11.82
C TRP A 99 8.08 -1.51 11.76
N LEU A 100 7.03 -1.78 10.99
CA LEU A 100 6.46 -3.09 10.78
C LEU A 100 6.25 -3.30 9.29
N THR A 101 6.75 -4.42 8.78
CA THR A 101 6.62 -4.77 7.37
C THR A 101 5.59 -5.86 7.16
N PHE A 102 4.71 -5.65 6.19
CA PHE A 102 3.65 -6.59 5.81
C PHE A 102 3.75 -6.96 4.34
N ALA A 103 3.55 -8.24 4.03
CA ALA A 103 3.54 -8.75 2.68
C ALA A 103 2.23 -8.37 1.96
N GLY A 104 2.32 -7.85 0.73
CA GLY A 104 1.11 -7.51 -0.03
C GLY A 104 1.40 -6.71 -1.29
N GLY A 105 0.45 -5.88 -1.70
CA GLY A 105 0.57 -5.00 -2.84
C GLY A 105 -0.76 -4.53 -3.42
N TYR A 106 -0.69 -4.14 -4.69
CA TYR A 106 -1.75 -3.48 -5.43
C TYR A 106 -2.33 -4.40 -6.49
N VAL A 107 -3.64 -4.36 -6.67
CA VAL A 107 -4.34 -5.16 -7.66
C VAL A 107 -5.18 -4.22 -8.52
N THR A 108 -4.87 -4.16 -9.82
CA THR A 108 -5.47 -3.16 -10.72
C THR A 108 -6.10 -3.78 -11.96
N THR A 109 -7.07 -3.10 -12.55
CA THR A 109 -7.68 -3.50 -13.83
C THR A 109 -6.77 -3.19 -15.03
N ARG A 110 -5.95 -2.13 -14.92
CA ARG A 110 -4.98 -1.67 -15.92
C ARG A 110 -3.72 -1.12 -15.25
N ARG A 111 -2.63 -1.04 -16.03
CA ARG A 111 -1.40 -0.33 -15.63
C ARG A 111 -1.65 1.18 -15.66
N GLY A 112 -0.98 1.94 -14.79
CA GLY A 112 -1.13 3.39 -14.70
C GLY A 112 -0.85 3.94 -13.31
N CYS A 113 -1.09 5.23 -13.14
CA CYS A 113 -1.06 5.90 -11.84
C CYS A 113 -2.36 5.67 -11.08
N VAL A 114 -2.26 5.33 -9.79
CA VAL A 114 -3.39 5.20 -8.86
C VAL A 114 -3.12 5.97 -7.58
N SER A 115 -4.18 6.36 -6.89
CA SER A 115 -4.07 7.05 -5.59
C SER A 115 -4.38 6.11 -4.42
N LEU A 116 -3.65 6.25 -3.33
CA LEU A 116 -3.97 5.65 -2.04
C LEU A 116 -3.93 6.72 -0.96
N ILE A 117 -4.90 6.71 -0.06
CA ILE A 117 -4.95 7.63 1.09
C ILE A 117 -4.45 6.88 2.32
N VAL A 118 -3.52 7.47 3.04
CA VAL A 118 -3.09 7.05 4.37
C VAL A 118 -3.83 7.91 5.38
N ARG A 119 -4.47 7.29 6.36
CA ARG A 119 -5.13 7.98 7.48
C ARG A 119 -4.58 7.49 8.81
N ALA A 120 -4.23 8.42 9.67
CA ALA A 120 -3.87 8.17 11.07
C ALA A 120 -4.13 9.44 11.88
N ASP A 121 -4.54 9.28 13.14
CA ASP A 121 -4.68 10.39 14.11
C ASP A 121 -5.49 11.59 13.58
N GLY A 122 -6.57 11.32 12.83
CA GLY A 122 -7.43 12.35 12.22
C GLY A 122 -6.82 13.11 11.04
N ARG A 123 -5.57 12.79 10.66
CA ARG A 123 -4.90 13.32 9.47
C ARG A 123 -5.03 12.35 8.31
N GLN A 124 -4.99 12.89 7.09
CA GLN A 124 -4.93 12.10 5.89
C GLN A 124 -3.99 12.71 4.86
N GLU A 125 -3.27 11.87 4.14
CA GLU A 125 -2.41 12.27 3.03
C GLU A 125 -2.56 11.26 1.89
N ARG A 126 -2.40 11.76 0.66
CA ARG A 126 -2.57 10.96 -0.55
C ARG A 126 -1.21 10.68 -1.17
N ALA A 127 -0.91 9.40 -1.41
CA ALA A 127 0.23 8.97 -2.19
C ALA A 127 -0.21 8.64 -3.62
N ARG A 128 0.64 8.99 -4.61
CA ARG A 128 0.45 8.60 -6.01
C ARG A 128 1.39 7.45 -6.34
N ILE A 129 0.84 6.33 -6.79
CA ILE A 129 1.59 5.10 -7.01
C ILE A 129 1.54 4.73 -8.50
N GLY A 130 2.72 4.64 -9.12
CA GLY A 130 2.85 4.08 -10.47
C GLY A 130 2.76 2.55 -10.43
N VAL A 131 1.74 1.97 -11.05
CA VAL A 131 1.55 0.51 -11.14
C VAL A 131 1.73 0.05 -12.59
N GLY A 132 2.88 -0.53 -12.91
CA GLY A 132 3.24 -0.99 -14.26
C GLY A 132 3.44 0.11 -15.30
N ALA A 133 3.25 1.37 -14.92
CA ALA A 133 3.50 2.57 -15.71
C ALA A 133 3.73 3.76 -14.77
N ARG A 134 4.52 4.75 -15.21
CA ARG A 134 4.80 5.97 -14.43
C ARG A 134 3.52 6.78 -14.22
N CYS A 135 3.51 7.56 -13.14
CA CYS A 135 2.60 8.69 -13.05
C CYS A 135 3.12 9.80 -13.96
N VAL A 136 2.27 10.30 -14.84
CA VAL A 136 2.54 11.54 -15.57
C VAL A 136 2.12 12.70 -14.68
N GLU A 137 2.85 13.81 -14.76
CA GLU A 137 2.36 15.07 -14.22
C GLU A 137 1.13 15.48 -15.03
N GLU A 138 0.06 15.90 -14.35
CA GLU A 138 -1.13 16.48 -14.98
C GLU A 138 -0.97 18.00 -15.06
#